data_AF-A0A100VZP6-F1
#
_entry.id   AF-A0A100VZP6-F1
#
_cell.length_a   1.000
_cell.length_b   1.000
_cell.length_c   1.000
_cell.angle_alpha   90.00
_cell.angle_beta   90.00
_cell.angle_gamma   90.00
#
_symmetry.space_group_name_H-M   'P 1'
#
loop_
_entity.id
_entity.type
_entity.pdbx_description
1 polymer ?
#
loop_
_entity_poly.entity_id
_entity_poly.type
_entity_poly.pdbx_seq_one_letter_code
_entity_poly.pdbx_strand_id
1 'polypeptide(L)' 'MCFIECVKLSEWARADGVYPQTAYRWFREDRMPVPARRLESGTIWVDAPESGESGRRVVYARVS' A
#
# COMPACT_ATOMS: atom_id res chain seq x y z
N MET A 1 17.00 1.69 -12.85
CA MET A 1 16.73 2.32 -11.55
C MET A 1 15.23 2.27 -11.33
N CYS A 2 14.71 1.39 -10.47
CA CYS A 2 13.34 1.56 -9.98
C CYS A 2 13.36 2.71 -8.99
N PHE A 3 12.72 3.83 -9.32
CA PHE A 3 12.39 4.84 -8.33
C PHE A 3 11.26 4.26 -7.48
N ILE A 4 11.60 3.81 -6.28
CA ILE A 4 10.58 3.43 -5.32
C ILE A 4 10.13 4.73 -4.67
N GLU A 5 8.90 5.14 -4.94
CA GLU A 5 8.33 6.32 -4.32
C GLU A 5 7.84 5.94 -2.93
N CYS A 6 8.52 6.48 -1.92
CA CYS A 6 8.11 6.32 -0.54
C CYS A 6 6.88 7.22 -0.32
N VAL A 7 5.69 6.64 -0.21
CA VAL A 7 4.45 7.39 0.05
C VAL A 7 3.84 7.02 1.41
N LYS A 8 3.11 7.93 2.03
CA LYS A 8 2.44 7.64 3.30
C LYS A 8 1.37 6.56 3.09
N LEU A 9 1.25 5.62 4.03
CA LEU A 9 0.22 4.54 3.97
C LEU A 9 -1.18 5.06 3.68
N SER A 10 -1.56 6.20 4.26
CA SER A 10 -2.86 6.84 4.04
C SER A 10 -3.03 7.38 2.61
N GLU A 11 -1.96 7.88 2.01
CA GLU A 11 -1.95 8.40 0.63
C GLU A 11 -2.02 7.23 -0.35
N TRP A 12 -1.21 6.20 -0.14
CA TRP A 12 -1.28 4.95 -0.91
C TRP A 12 -2.68 4.33 -0.84
N ALA A 13 -3.25 4.24 0.36
CA ALA A 13 -4.60 3.70 0.55
C ALA A 13 -5.63 4.49 -0.27
N ARG A 14 -5.57 5.83 -0.25
CA ARG A 14 -6.46 6.68 -1.05
C ARG A 14 -6.25 6.48 -2.56
N ALA A 15 -5.00 6.38 -3.02
CA ALA A 15 -4.67 6.16 -4.42
C ALA A 15 -5.15 4.79 -4.92
N ASP A 16 -5.07 3.75 -4.09
CA ASP A 16 -5.54 2.39 -4.38
C ASP A 16 -7.07 2.24 -4.21
N GLY A 17 -7.73 3.24 -3.63
CA GLY A 17 -9.16 3.20 -3.29
C GLY A 17 -9.47 2.36 -2.04
N VAL A 18 -8.44 2.03 -1.24
CA VAL A 18 -8.54 1.30 0.02
C VAL A 18 -8.72 2.29 1.16
N TYR A 19 -9.59 1.96 2.10
CA TYR A 19 -9.76 2.79 3.29
C TYR A 19 -8.51 2.71 4.19
N PRO A 20 -7.99 3.83 4.74
CA PRO A 20 -6.73 3.84 5.51
C PRO A 20 -6.69 2.85 6.68
N GLN A 21 -7.84 2.58 7.31
CA GLN A 21 -7.92 1.58 8.38
C GLN A 21 -7.71 0.15 7.86
N THR A 22 -8.18 -0.16 6.65
CA THR A 22 -7.95 -1.46 6.00
C THR A 22 -6.47 -1.62 5.65
N ALA A 23 -5.84 -0.59 5.10
CA ALA A 23 -4.41 -0.59 4.82
C ALA A 23 -3.57 -0.77 6.10
N TYR A 24 -3.97 -0.13 7.21
CA TYR A 24 -3.35 -0.33 8.52
C TYR A 24 -3.51 -1.77 9.03
N ARG A 25 -4.69 -2.36 8.81
CA ARG A 25 -4.95 -3.75 9.19
C ARG A 25 -4.08 -4.71 8.39
N TRP A 26 -3.95 -4.52 7.08
CA TRP A 26 -3.05 -5.31 6.24
C TRP A 26 -1.59 -5.20 6.65
N PHE A 27 -1.14 -4.00 7.03
CA PHE A 27 0.20 -3.80 7.58
C PHE A 27 0.42 -4.59 8.89
N ARG A 28 -0.59 -4.61 9.77
CA ARG A 28 -0.56 -5.38 11.03
C ARG A 28 -0.62 -6.89 10.83
N GLU A 29 -1.33 -7.34 9.80
CA GLU A 29 -1.51 -8.74 9.44
C GLU A 29 -0.38 -9.28 8.53
N ASP A 30 0.61 -8.46 8.16
CA ASP A 30 1.66 -8.79 7.18
C ASP A 30 1.07 -9.27 5.83
N ARG A 31 -0.11 -8.75 5.48
CA ARG A 31 -0.88 -9.09 4.26
C ARG A 31 -0.76 -8.01 3.19
N MET A 32 0.19 -7.10 3.33
CA MET A 32 0.32 -5.99 2.41
C MET A 32 0.86 -6.48 1.06
N PRO A 33 0.23 -6.12 -0.07
CA PRO A 33 0.68 -6.53 -1.40
C PRO A 33 1.95 -5.79 -1.86
N VAL A 34 2.31 -4.72 -1.17
CA VAL A 34 3.45 -3.84 -1.45
C VAL A 34 4.34 -3.74 -0.21
N PRO A 35 5.66 -3.57 -0.37
CA PRO A 35 6.56 -3.43 0.76
C PRO A 35 6.22 -2.15 1.52
N ALA A 36 6.01 -2.27 2.82
CA ALA A 36 5.83 -1.13 3.71
C ALA A 36 6.74 -1.21 4.91
N ARG A 37 7.14 -0.04 5.38
CA ARG A 37 8.02 0.13 6.53
C ARG A 37 7.42 1.10 7.52
N ARG A 38 7.50 0.74 8.80
CA ARG A 38 7.22 1.66 9.90
C ARG A 38 8.50 2.43 10.21
N LEU A 39 8.45 3.76 10.15
CA LEU A 39 9.54 4.61 10.64
C LEU A 39 9.54 4.66 12.17
N GLU A 40 10.68 5.00 12.75
CA GLU A 40 10.86 5.24 14.19
C GLU A 40 9.87 6.29 14.75
N SER A 41 9.41 7.22 13.92
CA SER A 41 8.39 8.22 14.27
C SER A 41 6.96 7.68 14.36
N GLY A 42 6.74 6.38 14.15
CA GLY A 42 5.41 5.74 14.19
C GLY A 42 4.56 5.93 12.93
N THR A 43 5.08 6.61 11.91
CA THR A 43 4.41 6.75 10.60
C THR A 43 4.76 5.55 9.72
N ILE A 44 3.75 4.98 9.05
CA ILE A 44 3.93 3.88 8.10
C ILE A 44 4.06 4.46 6.70
N TRP A 45 5.14 4.09 6.03
CA TRP A 45 5.46 4.42 4.65
C TRP A 45 5.36 3.16 3.80
N VAL A 46 4.85 3.35 2.60
CA VAL A 46 4.70 2.30 1.60
C VAL A 46 5.69 2.62 0.48
N ASP A 47 6.56 1.67 0.21
CA ASP A 47 7.49 1.69 -0.90
C ASP A 47 6.73 1.16 -2.13
N ALA A 48 5.85 2.01 -2.67
CA ALA A 48 5.09 1.66 -3.87
C ALA A 48 5.89 2.09 -5.11
N PRO A 49 6.15 1.22 -6.09
CA PRO A 49 6.48 1.72 -7.42
C PRO A 49 5.29 2.57 -7.88
N GLU A 50 5.57 3.68 -8.55
CA GLU A 50 4.54 4.52 -9.18
C GLU A 50 3.45 3.62 -9.78
N SER A 51 2.19 3.78 -9.40
CA SER A 51 1.06 3.10 -10.07
C SER A 51 0.85 3.62 -11.50
N GLY A 52 1.88 4.23 -12.10
CA GLY A 52 1.96 4.85 -13.41
C GLY A 52 2.30 3.90 -14.54
N GLU A 53 2.36 2.58 -14.32
CA GLU A 53 2.53 1.61 -15.41
C GLU A 53 1.37 0.62 -15.47
N SER A 54 0.59 0.74 -16.56
CA SER A 54 -0.33 -0.26 -17.09
C SER A 54 0.23 -1.68 -16.92
N GLY A 55 -0.26 -2.46 -15.96
CA GLY A 55 0.25 -3.83 -15.85
C GLY A 55 -0.46 -4.80 -14.93
N ARG A 56 -0.88 -4.39 -13.72
CA ARG A 56 -1.49 -5.37 -12.81
C ARG A 56 -2.44 -4.76 -11.80
N ARG A 57 -3.73 -4.73 -12.17
CA ARG A 57 -4.83 -4.55 -11.21
C ARG A 57 -5.11 -5.89 -10.53
N VAL A 58 -5.04 -5.92 -9.20
CA VAL A 58 -5.48 -7.08 -8.42
C VAL A 58 -6.90 -6.79 -7.94
N VAL A 59 -7.88 -7.53 -8.44
CA VAL A 59 -9.26 -7.44 -7.96
C VAL A 59 -9.43 -8.43 -6.82
N TYR A 60 -9.66 -7.93 -5.61
CA TYR A 60 -10.03 -8.77 -4.47
C TYR A 60 -11.55 -8.99 -4.48
N ALA A 61 -12.02 -9.96 -5.25
CA ALA A 61 -13.41 -10.39 -5.20
C ALA A 61 -13.59 -11.34 -4.01
N ARG A 62 -14.35 -10.92 -2.99
CA ARG A 62 -14.85 -11.86 -1.97
C ARG A 62 -16.07 -12.58 -2.55
N VAL A 63 -15.99 -13.88 -2.72
CA VAL A 63 -17.16 -14.72 -3.02
C VAL A 63 -17.67 -15.32 -1.72
N SER A 64 -18.99 -15.26 -1.50
CA SER A 64 -19.68 -15.87 -0.35
C SER A 64 -20.27 -17.21 -0.74
#